data_AF-A0A968JM37-F1
#
_entry.id   AF-A0A968JM37-F1
#
_cell.length_a   1.000
_cell.length_b   1.000
_cell.length_c   1.000
_cell.angle_alpha   90.00
_cell.angle_beta   90.00
_cell.angle_gamma   90.00
#
_symmetry.space_group_name_H-M   'P 1'
#
loop_
_entity.id
_entity.type
_entity.pdbx_description
1 polymer ?
#
loop_
_entity_poly.entity_id
_entity_poly.type
_entity_poly.pdbx_seq_one_letter_code
_entity_poly.pdbx_strand_id
1 'polypeptide(L)'
;MYTKTPHSYPVTEENANLGALPSFSYGFQKMLCENTFWEAHKKGDFQLTVIRPTFTYNESWSPGVHSFGGQSYHLDRLIKGKPIIMHGDGTSTWVATHRNDTAKAFIGAIGNKKHLVKLIISPQMNL
;
A
#
# COMPACT_ATOMS: atom_id res chain seq x y z
N MET A 1 3.65 0.26 -6.79
CA MET A 1 5.09 0.56 -6.74
C MET A 1 5.80 -0.65 -6.20
N TYR A 2 5.89 -1.73 -6.98
CA TYR A 2 6.44 -2.98 -6.44
C TYR A 2 7.98 -2.95 -6.36
N THR A 3 8.59 -1.93 -6.94
CA THR A 3 9.98 -1.55 -6.77
C THR A 3 10.18 -0.72 -5.51
N LYS A 4 11.35 -0.89 -4.87
CA LYS A 4 11.72 -0.11 -3.68
C LYS A 4 11.95 1.37 -3.99
N THR A 5 12.51 1.67 -5.16
CA THR A 5 12.85 3.03 -5.58
C THR A 5 12.05 3.36 -6.84
N PRO A 6 11.19 4.39 -6.80
CA PRO A 6 10.49 4.84 -7.99
C PRO A 6 11.46 5.54 -8.96
N HIS A 7 11.19 5.42 -10.26
CA HIS A 7 11.99 6.08 -11.30
C HIS A 7 11.77 7.59 -11.36
N SER A 8 10.55 8.04 -11.04
CA SER A 8 10.16 9.45 -11.01
C SER A 8 9.00 9.69 -10.05
N TYR A 9 8.79 10.96 -9.69
CA TYR A 9 7.64 11.44 -8.95
C TYR A 9 6.83 12.42 -9.83
N PRO A 10 5.48 12.45 -9.73
CA PRO A 10 4.66 11.53 -8.96
C PRO A 10 4.69 10.12 -9.56
N VAL A 11 4.44 9.13 -8.71
CA VAL A 11 4.37 7.74 -9.13
C VAL A 11 2.97 7.46 -9.65
N THR A 12 2.90 6.88 -10.84
CA THR A 12 1.67 6.50 -11.54
C THR A 12 1.58 4.98 -11.65
N GLU A 13 0.41 4.47 -11.99
CA GLU A 13 0.20 3.04 -12.19
C GLU A 13 1.06 2.48 -13.33
N GLU A 14 1.40 3.27 -14.35
CA GLU A 14 2.27 2.85 -15.46
C GLU A 14 3.73 2.75 -15.02
N ASN A 15 4.26 3.75 -14.30
CA ASN A 15 5.67 3.75 -13.88
C ASN A 15 5.94 2.88 -12.63
N ALA A 16 4.88 2.47 -11.92
CA ALA A 16 4.94 1.65 -10.72
C ALA A 16 5.00 0.13 -10.97
N ASN A 17 4.73 -0.32 -12.21
CA ASN A 17 4.60 -1.72 -12.59
C ASN A 17 5.90 -2.37 -13.09
N LEU A 18 7.00 -1.61 -13.14
CA LEU A 18 8.25 -2.07 -13.72
C LEU A 18 9.08 -2.86 -12.70
N GLY A 19 8.91 -4.20 -12.68
CA GLY A 19 9.97 -5.12 -12.25
C GLY A 19 10.24 -5.20 -10.74
N ALA A 20 9.28 -5.69 -9.97
CA ALA A 20 9.58 -6.15 -8.62
C ALA A 20 10.69 -7.21 -8.68
N LEU A 21 11.75 -7.04 -7.90
CA LEU A 21 12.85 -8.02 -7.85
C LEU A 21 12.47 -9.17 -6.93
N PRO A 22 12.84 -10.43 -7.23
CA PRO A 22 12.64 -11.56 -6.32
C PRO A 22 13.27 -11.35 -4.93
N SER A 23 14.32 -10.53 -4.83
CA SER A 23 14.95 -10.13 -3.57
C SER A 23 14.06 -9.26 -2.67
N PHE A 24 12.95 -8.75 -3.19
CA PHE A 24 11.90 -8.08 -2.42
C PHE A 24 10.59 -8.84 -2.54
N SER A 25 10.51 -9.94 -1.78
CA SER A 25 9.44 -10.94 -1.84
C SER A 25 8.03 -10.34 -1.74
N TYR A 26 7.80 -9.38 -0.84
CA TYR A 26 6.49 -8.74 -0.69
C TYR A 26 6.01 -8.06 -1.97
N GLY A 27 6.84 -7.18 -2.55
CA GLY A 27 6.51 -6.50 -3.81
C GLY A 27 6.39 -7.48 -4.98
N PHE A 28 7.27 -8.48 -5.03
CA PHE A 28 7.28 -9.50 -6.07
C PHE A 28 6.01 -10.35 -6.06
N GLN A 29 5.58 -10.84 -4.89
CA GLN A 29 4.37 -11.63 -4.76
C GLN A 29 3.11 -10.82 -5.09
N LYS A 30 3.05 -9.54 -4.71
CA LYS A 30 1.93 -8.66 -5.09
C LYS A 30 1.85 -8.47 -6.60
N MET A 31 2.99 -8.28 -7.27
CA MET A 31 3.06 -8.19 -8.74
C MET A 31 2.55 -9.47 -9.40
N LEU A 32 3.00 -10.66 -8.95
CA LEU A 32 2.54 -11.94 -9.49
C LEU A 32 1.04 -12.18 -9.28
N CYS A 33 0.54 -11.82 -8.09
CA CYS A 33 -0.88 -11.89 -7.75
C CYS A 33 -1.70 -10.98 -8.67
N GLU A 34 -1.27 -9.74 -8.86
CA GLU A 34 -1.94 -8.79 -9.76
C GLU A 34 -1.95 -9.28 -11.21
N ASN A 35 -0.83 -9.81 -11.72
CA ASN A 35 -0.75 -10.38 -13.06
C ASN A 35 -1.75 -11.52 -13.25
N THR A 36 -1.88 -12.40 -12.26
CA THR A 36 -2.84 -13.52 -12.30
C THR A 36 -4.28 -13.03 -12.42
N PHE A 37 -4.65 -11.98 -11.68
CA PHE A 37 -5.98 -11.38 -11.77
C PHE A 37 -6.22 -10.67 -13.11
N TRP A 38 -5.21 -9.98 -13.66
CA TRP A 38 -5.31 -9.38 -14.99
C TRP A 38 -5.51 -10.41 -16.09
N GLU A 39 -4.82 -11.55 -16.03
CA GLU A 39 -5.00 -12.63 -17.01
C GLU A 39 -6.41 -13.25 -16.94
N ALA A 40 -6.95 -13.48 -15.74
CA ALA A 40 -8.33 -13.94 -15.58
C ALA A 40 -9.35 -12.90 -16.09
N HIS A 41 -9.09 -11.61 -15.85
CA HIS A 41 -9.92 -10.53 -16.39
C HIS A 41 -9.93 -10.51 -17.92
N LYS A 42 -8.75 -10.62 -18.56
CA LYS A 42 -8.62 -10.66 -20.03
C LYS A 42 -9.35 -11.86 -20.65
N LYS A 43 -9.41 -12.99 -19.95
CA LYS A 43 -10.16 -14.19 -20.36
C LYS A 43 -11.67 -14.04 -20.23
N GLY A 44 -12.14 -13.01 -19.51
CA GLY A 44 -13.55 -12.78 -19.25
C GLY A 44 -14.09 -13.51 -18.01
N ASP A 45 -13.23 -14.04 -17.15
CA ASP A 45 -13.65 -14.77 -15.94
C ASP A 45 -14.38 -13.84 -14.95
N PHE A 46 -13.95 -12.57 -14.88
CA PHE A 46 -14.60 -11.50 -14.11
C PHE A 46 -14.07 -10.13 -14.53
N GLN A 47 -14.83 -9.07 -14.22
CA GLN A 47 -14.33 -7.69 -14.30
C GLN A 47 -13.35 -7.43 -13.17
N LEU A 48 -12.28 -6.66 -13.41
CA LEU A 48 -11.27 -6.37 -12.39
C LEU A 48 -11.17 -4.87 -12.11
N THR A 49 -10.92 -4.54 -10.84
CA THR A 49 -10.47 -3.21 -10.41
C THR A 49 -9.36 -3.39 -9.40
N VAL A 50 -8.17 -2.88 -9.71
CA VAL A 50 -7.01 -2.93 -8.82
C VAL A 50 -6.90 -1.61 -8.08
N ILE A 51 -6.82 -1.69 -6.75
CA ILE A 51 -6.56 -0.53 -5.88
C ILE A 51 -5.25 -0.81 -5.16
N ARG A 52 -4.35 0.17 -5.15
CA ARG A 52 -3.01 0.06 -4.55
C ARG A 52 -2.85 1.11 -3.44
N PRO A 53 -3.47 0.91 -2.26
CA PRO A 53 -3.33 1.86 -1.16
C PRO A 53 -1.85 2.01 -0.78
N THR A 54 -1.47 3.24 -0.45
CA THR A 54 -0.19 3.52 0.20
C THR A 54 -0.31 3.24 1.70
N PHE A 55 0.57 3.83 2.52
CA PHE A 55 0.52 3.64 3.96
C PHE A 55 -0.83 4.09 4.53
N THR A 56 -1.63 3.12 4.98
CA THR A 56 -2.95 3.38 5.54
C THR A 56 -2.85 3.41 7.06
N TYR A 57 -3.23 4.53 7.66
CA TYR A 57 -3.12 4.75 9.11
C TYR A 57 -4.50 4.95 9.75
N ASN A 58 -4.56 4.76 11.06
CA ASN A 58 -5.71 5.03 11.91
C ASN A 58 -5.26 5.11 13.38
N GLU A 59 -6.18 5.41 14.29
CA GLU A 59 -5.87 5.59 15.70
C GLU A 59 -5.54 4.27 16.43
N SER A 60 -6.05 3.14 15.94
CA SER A 60 -5.97 1.85 16.65
C SER A 60 -4.78 0.99 16.26
N TRP A 61 -4.34 1.06 15.01
CA TRP A 61 -3.26 0.26 14.45
C TRP A 61 -2.00 1.11 14.27
N SER A 62 -2.09 2.30 13.69
CA SER A 62 -0.92 3.14 13.46
C SER A 62 -1.26 4.61 13.71
N PRO A 63 -1.32 5.04 14.98
CA PRO A 63 -1.68 6.41 15.35
C PRO A 63 -0.55 7.41 15.02
N GLY A 64 -0.19 7.51 13.74
CA GLY A 64 0.92 8.30 13.24
C GLY A 64 1.54 7.68 11.99
N VAL A 65 2.34 8.47 11.29
CA VAL A 65 3.10 8.06 10.10
C VAL A 65 4.56 7.87 10.52
N HIS A 66 5.01 6.62 10.58
CA HIS A 66 6.39 6.28 10.95
C HIS A 66 6.84 4.92 10.41
N SER A 67 8.15 4.78 10.18
CA SER A 67 8.73 3.65 9.45
C SER A 67 8.64 2.30 10.17
N PHE A 68 8.39 2.30 11.49
CA PHE A 68 8.29 1.08 12.28
C PHE A 68 6.95 0.33 12.12
N GLY A 69 5.94 0.95 11.49
CA GLY A 69 4.65 0.34 11.21
C GLY A 69 3.79 0.03 12.46
N GLY A 70 2.47 0.05 12.28
CA GLY A 70 1.48 -0.64 13.12
C GLY A 70 1.56 -0.48 14.64
N GLN A 71 2.18 0.58 15.16
CA GLN A 71 2.47 0.75 16.59
C GLN A 71 2.42 2.21 17.00
N SER A 72 2.47 2.49 18.29
CA SER A 72 2.52 3.84 18.85
C SER A 72 3.96 4.32 19.15
N TYR A 73 4.99 3.69 18.56
CA TYR A 73 6.38 3.86 18.97
C TYR A 73 6.85 5.32 19.04
N HIS A 74 6.61 6.12 17.99
CA HIS A 74 6.98 7.55 18.03
C HIS A 74 6.16 8.33 19.06
N LEU A 75 4.85 8.06 19.15
CA LEU A 75 3.98 8.71 20.14
C LEU A 75 4.42 8.43 21.58
N ASP A 76 4.72 7.17 21.90
CA ASP A 76 5.17 6.76 23.23
C ASP A 76 6.44 7.52 23.65
N ARG A 77 7.38 7.68 22.71
CA ARG A 77 8.64 8.39 22.95
C ARG A 77 8.42 9.88 23.11
N LEU A 78 7.56 10.50 22.29
CA LEU A 78 7.17 11.90 22.45
C LEU A 78 6.56 12.17 23.83
N ILE A 79 5.60 11.34 24.25
CA ILE A 79 4.93 11.45 25.56
C ILE A 79 5.95 11.33 26.70
N LYS A 80 6.96 10.47 26.55
CA LYS A 80 8.01 10.25 27.55
C LYS A 80 9.23 11.19 27.42
N GLY A 81 9.21 12.15 26.50
CA GLY A 81 10.34 13.04 26.25
C GLY A 81 11.62 12.32 25.78
N LYS A 82 11.49 11.18 25.11
CA LYS A 82 12.61 10.36 24.64
C LYS A 82 13.00 10.70 23.20
N PRO A 83 14.30 10.63 22.83
CA PRO A 83 14.75 10.87 21.45
C PRO A 83 14.10 9.93 20.44
N ILE A 84 13.73 10.40 19.25
CA ILE A 84 13.12 9.56 18.19
C ILE A 84 14.21 8.98 17.28
N ILE A 85 14.05 7.72 16.85
CA ILE A 85 14.92 7.11 15.84
C ILE A 85 14.43 7.55 14.46
N MET A 86 15.32 8.17 13.67
CA MET A 86 15.05 8.59 12.30
C MET A 86 15.97 7.82 11.35
N HIS A 87 15.40 7.21 10.32
CA HIS A 87 16.18 6.56 9.28
C HIS A 87 16.65 7.60 8.26
N GLY A 88 17.94 7.57 7.92
CA GLY A 88 18.54 8.54 7.02
C GLY A 88 18.51 9.95 7.61
N ASP A 89 18.20 10.93 6.76
CA ASP A 89 18.17 12.36 7.10
C ASP A 89 16.75 12.91 7.31
N GLY A 90 15.73 12.05 7.25
CA GLY A 90 14.32 12.45 7.42
C GLY A 90 13.68 13.14 6.22
N THR A 91 14.35 13.19 5.07
CA THR A 91 13.85 13.89 3.87
C THR A 91 13.06 12.99 2.91
N SER A 92 12.89 11.71 3.25
CA SER A 92 12.17 10.75 2.40
C SER A 92 10.69 11.12 2.26
N THR A 93 10.25 11.27 1.01
CA THR A 93 8.83 11.53 0.70
C THR A 93 7.98 10.30 0.99
N TRP A 94 6.93 10.48 1.79
CA TRP A 94 5.99 9.41 2.10
C TRP A 94 4.54 9.89 1.97
N VAL A 95 3.73 9.11 1.28
CA VAL A 95 2.29 9.33 1.17
C VAL A 95 1.56 8.42 2.16
N ALA A 96 0.71 9.02 2.97
CA ALA A 96 -0.16 8.33 3.91
C ALA A 96 -1.63 8.69 3.65
N THR A 97 -2.54 7.76 3.94
CA THR A 97 -3.98 7.95 3.79
C THR A 97 -4.70 7.41 5.00
N HIS A 98 -5.66 8.16 5.54
CA HIS A 98 -6.43 7.69 6.68
C HIS A 98 -7.36 6.54 6.26
N ARG A 99 -7.58 5.54 7.13
CA ARG A 99 -8.39 4.35 6.80
C ARG A 99 -9.77 4.70 6.24
N ASN A 100 -10.41 5.76 6.73
CA ASN A 100 -11.75 6.15 6.31
C ASN A 100 -11.74 6.67 4.87
N ASP A 101 -10.67 7.34 4.44
CA ASP A 101 -10.54 7.81 3.07
C ASP A 101 -10.15 6.67 2.13
N THR A 102 -9.27 5.76 2.57
CA THR A 102 -9.00 4.51 1.86
C THR A 102 -10.28 3.69 1.66
N ALA A 103 -11.15 3.64 2.68
CA ALA A 103 -12.44 2.93 2.60
C ALA A 103 -13.37 3.52 1.52
N LYS A 104 -13.39 4.84 1.32
CA LYS A 104 -14.20 5.47 0.26
C LYS A 104 -13.82 4.97 -1.13
N ALA A 105 -12.52 4.74 -1.39
CA ALA A 105 -12.06 4.18 -2.66
C ALA A 105 -12.61 2.75 -2.87
N PHE A 106 -12.58 1.92 -1.82
CA PHE A 106 -13.14 0.57 -1.87
C PHE A 106 -14.66 0.57 -2.07
N ILE A 107 -15.38 1.44 -1.38
CA ILE A 107 -16.83 1.61 -1.54
C ILE A 107 -17.18 2.04 -2.96
N GLY A 108 -16.47 3.04 -3.50
CA GLY A 108 -16.68 3.52 -4.86
C GLY A 108 -16.43 2.45 -5.92
N ALA A 109 -15.42 1.61 -5.69
CA ALA A 109 -15.12 0.48 -6.56
C ALA A 109 -16.25 -0.56 -6.53
N ILE A 110 -16.67 -1.01 -5.34
CA ILE A 110 -17.76 -2.00 -5.19
C ILE A 110 -19.09 -1.48 -5.78
N GLY A 111 -19.38 -0.19 -5.63
CA GLY A 111 -20.58 0.44 -6.17
C GLY A 111 -20.59 0.60 -7.69
N ASN A 112 -19.48 0.32 -8.37
CA ASN A 112 -19.35 0.50 -9.81
C ASN A 112 -19.99 -0.67 -10.58
N LYS A 113 -21.24 -0.49 -11.04
CA LYS A 113 -21.99 -1.51 -11.80
C LYS A 113 -21.33 -1.98 -13.11
N LYS A 114 -20.32 -1.27 -13.64
CA LYS A 114 -19.55 -1.69 -14.83
C LYS A 114 -18.39 -2.62 -14.51
N HIS A 115 -17.99 -2.72 -13.24
CA HIS A 115 -16.85 -3.50 -12.78
C HIS A 115 -17.19 -4.19 -11.45
N LEU A 116 -17.50 -5.49 -11.46
CA LEU A 116 -17.55 -6.28 -10.23
C LEU A 116 -16.14 -6.31 -9.63
N VAL A 117 -15.97 -5.75 -8.43
CA VAL A 117 -14.64 -5.56 -7.84
C VAL A 117 -14.22 -6.77 -7.02
N LYS A 118 -13.13 -7.41 -7.44
CA LYS A 118 -12.35 -8.30 -6.59
C LYS A 118 -11.07 -7.61 -6.18
N LEU A 119 -10.92 -7.46 -4.88
CA LEU A 119 -10.00 -6.54 -4.23
C LEU A 119 -8.72 -7.24 -3.79
N ILE A 120 -7.55 -6.79 -4.23
CA ILE A 120 -6.29 -7.25 -3.67
C ILE A 120 -5.95 -6.41 -2.43
N ILE A 121 -6.61 -6.70 -1.31
CA ILE A 121 -6.00 -6.48 0.01
C ILE A 121 -5.35 -7.81 0.36
N SER A 122 -4.07 -8.03 0.03
CA SER A 122 -3.40 -9.11 0.76
C SER A 122 -3.19 -8.64 2.19
N PRO A 123 -3.50 -9.47 3.19
CA PRO A 123 -3.14 -9.20 4.57
C PRO A 123 -1.63 -8.97 4.61
N GLN A 124 -1.18 -8.08 5.49
CA GLN A 124 0.17 -8.24 6.01
C GLN A 124 0.18 -9.63 6.66
N MET A 125 0.71 -10.63 5.94
CA MET A 125 0.99 -11.91 6.55
C MET A 125 2.00 -11.62 7.66
N ASN A 126 1.52 -11.75 8.89
CA ASN A 126 2.36 -11.82 10.07
C ASN A 126 3.47 -12.86 9.82
N LEU A 127 4.69 -12.45 10.19
CA LEU A 127 5.84 -13.25 10.62
C LEU A 127 5.87 -14.73 10.21
#